data_AF-V7D7D5-F1
#
_entry.id   AF-V7D7D5-F1
#
_cell.length_a   1.000
_cell.length_b   1.000
_cell.length_c   1.000
_cell.angle_alpha   90.00
_cell.angle_beta   90.00
_cell.angle_gamma   90.00
#
_symmetry.space_group_name_H-M   'P 1'
#
loop_
_entity.id
_entity.type
_entity.pdbx_description
1 polymer ?
#
loop_
_entity_poly.entity_id
_entity_poly.type
_entity_poly.pdbx_seq_one_letter_code
_entity_poly.pdbx_strand_id
1 'polypeptide(L)'
;MKVSLIVLALALAGCGGRVEAPVQYVRVEVPVRVPCRVPNVAEPSWAAAGLKKGDGLEVKVRALLAERRQRIGYERHLVSAVTACHETGAATGKSR
;
A
#
# COMPACT_ATOMS: atom_id res chain seq x y z
N MET A 1 -18.26 71.05 8.54
CA MET A 1 -18.75 70.50 7.26
C MET A 1 -17.67 69.74 6.48
N LYS A 2 -16.49 70.33 6.21
CA LYS A 2 -15.41 69.65 5.46
C LYS A 2 -14.87 68.38 6.15
N VAL A 3 -14.71 68.40 7.47
CA VAL A 3 -14.19 67.26 8.25
C VAL A 3 -15.13 66.05 8.20
N SER A 4 -16.45 66.28 8.23
CA SER A 4 -17.46 65.21 8.16
C SER A 4 -17.44 64.48 6.81
N LEU A 5 -17.20 65.22 5.72
CA LEU A 5 -17.07 64.63 4.38
C LEU A 5 -15.78 63.81 4.25
N ILE A 6 -14.69 64.26 4.88
CA ILE A 6 -13.41 63.53 4.88
C ILE A 6 -13.55 62.22 5.66
N VAL A 7 -14.13 62.26 6.87
CA VAL A 7 -14.36 61.06 7.68
C VAL A 7 -15.25 60.05 6.96
N LEU A 8 -16.31 60.52 6.30
CA LEU A 8 -17.19 59.66 5.50
C LEU A 8 -16.42 59.04 4.33
N ALA A 9 -15.63 59.81 3.58
CA ALA A 9 -14.84 59.29 2.46
C ALA A 9 -13.82 58.22 2.88
N LEU A 10 -13.16 58.39 4.03
CA LEU A 10 -12.24 57.38 4.58
C LEU A 10 -12.97 56.09 5.00
N ALA A 11 -14.15 56.21 5.60
CA ALA A 11 -14.95 55.05 6.01
C ALA A 11 -15.42 54.21 4.81
N LEU A 12 -15.80 54.85 3.70
CA LEU A 12 -16.18 54.15 2.47
C LEU A 12 -14.97 53.48 1.78
N ALA A 13 -13.80 54.11 1.78
CA ALA A 13 -12.58 53.54 1.18
C ALA A 13 -12.12 52.25 1.89
N GLY A 14 -12.32 52.14 3.21
CA GLY A 14 -12.00 50.92 3.97
C GLY A 14 -12.89 49.72 3.66
N CYS A 15 -14.11 49.93 3.14
CA CYS A 15 -15.05 48.85 2.85
C CYS A 15 -14.81 48.19 1.48
N GLY A 16 -14.23 48.93 0.52
CA GLY A 16 -13.89 48.45 -0.83
C GLY A 16 -12.49 47.85 -0.98
N GLY A 17 -11.60 48.07 0.00
CA GLY A 17 -10.20 47.60 -0.02
C GLY A 17 -10.00 46.14 0.38
N ARG A 18 -10.96 45.25 0.13
CA ARG A 18 -10.76 43.81 0.32
C ARG A 18 -9.88 43.28 -0.80
N VAL A 19 -8.57 43.33 -0.59
CA VAL A 19 -7.57 42.65 -1.42
C VAL A 19 -7.86 41.15 -1.33
N GLU A 20 -8.23 40.49 -2.43
CA GLU A 20 -8.29 39.04 -2.48
C GLU A 20 -6.95 38.48 -1.98
N ALA A 21 -6.98 37.78 -0.84
CA ALA A 21 -5.80 37.16 -0.29
C ALA A 21 -5.18 36.24 -1.35
N PRO A 22 -3.85 36.32 -1.59
CA PRO A 22 -3.22 35.48 -2.60
C PRO A 22 -3.44 34.01 -2.23
N VAL A 23 -4.09 33.28 -3.14
CA VAL A 23 -4.42 31.87 -2.95
C VAL A 23 -3.12 31.08 -2.90
N GLN A 24 -2.71 30.64 -1.71
CA GLN A 24 -1.50 29.85 -1.55
C GLN A 24 -1.79 28.41 -1.96
N TYR A 25 -1.31 28.02 -3.14
CA TYR A 25 -1.41 26.65 -3.64
C TYR A 25 -0.44 25.76 -2.87
N VAL A 26 -0.96 25.00 -1.91
CA VAL A 26 -0.19 23.97 -1.19
C VAL A 26 -0.17 22.70 -2.03
N ARG A 27 1.02 22.18 -2.32
CA ARG A 27 1.18 20.84 -2.88
C ARG A 27 0.88 19.82 -1.79
N VAL A 28 -0.12 18.97 -2.01
CA VAL A 28 -0.46 17.86 -1.11
C VAL A 28 0.02 16.57 -1.76
N GLU A 29 0.87 15.83 -1.06
CA GLU A 29 1.22 14.47 -1.46
C GLU A 29 0.04 13.54 -1.15
N VAL A 30 -0.58 13.01 -2.20
CA VAL A 30 -1.65 12.01 -2.06
C VAL A 30 -1.01 10.63 -2.16
N PRO A 31 -1.12 9.78 -1.12
CA PRO A 31 -0.60 8.43 -1.17
C PRO A 31 -1.39 7.62 -2.19
N VAL A 32 -0.71 7.17 -3.26
CA VAL A 32 -1.29 6.29 -4.28
C VAL A 32 -0.92 4.84 -3.97
N ARG A 33 -1.85 3.91 -4.22
CA ARG A 33 -1.58 2.48 -4.05
C ARG A 33 -0.58 2.03 -5.12
N VAL A 34 0.63 1.69 -4.69
CA VAL A 34 1.66 1.12 -5.58
C VAL A 34 1.47 -0.39 -5.76
N PRO A 35 1.71 -0.94 -6.96
CA PRO A 35 1.66 -2.38 -7.16
C PRO A 35 2.85 -3.07 -6.48
N CYS A 36 2.62 -4.23 -5.87
CA CYS A 36 3.71 -5.06 -5.35
C CYS A 36 4.57 -5.61 -6.51
N ARG A 37 5.90 -5.59 -6.35
CA ARG A 37 6.87 -6.07 -7.36
C ARG A 37 7.49 -7.42 -7.01
N VAL A 38 6.96 -8.12 -6.02
CA VAL A 38 7.47 -9.45 -5.61
C VAL A 38 7.07 -10.48 -6.67
N PRO A 39 7.99 -11.35 -7.12
CA PRO A 39 7.69 -12.39 -8.09
C PRO A 39 6.70 -13.42 -7.51
N ASN A 40 5.91 -14.05 -8.38
CA ASN A 40 4.99 -15.09 -7.96
C ASN A 40 5.77 -16.31 -7.41
N VAL A 41 5.30 -16.85 -6.28
CA VAL A 41 5.88 -18.08 -5.70
C VAL A 41 5.34 -19.27 -6.47
N ALA A 42 6.23 -20.03 -7.12
CA ALA A 42 5.83 -21.20 -7.91
C ALA A 42 5.35 -22.34 -7.00
N GLU A 43 4.28 -23.00 -7.43
CA GLU A 43 3.77 -24.20 -6.76
C GLU A 43 4.77 -25.35 -6.92
N PRO A 44 5.16 -26.03 -5.81
CA PRO A 44 6.09 -27.15 -5.90
C PRO A 44 5.40 -28.39 -6.50
N SER A 45 6.20 -29.30 -7.05
CA SER A 45 5.71 -30.62 -7.44
C SER A 45 5.35 -31.44 -6.18
N TRP A 46 4.07 -31.46 -5.85
CA TRP A 46 3.56 -32.12 -4.65
C TRP A 46 3.86 -33.62 -4.64
N ALA A 47 4.45 -34.10 -3.55
CA ALA A 47 4.86 -35.50 -3.42
C ALA A 47 3.67 -36.48 -3.49
N ALA A 48 2.46 -36.07 -3.09
CA ALA A 48 1.28 -36.93 -3.15
C ALA A 48 0.57 -36.93 -4.52
N ALA A 49 0.96 -36.06 -5.48
CA ALA A 49 0.26 -35.91 -6.76
C ALA A 49 0.23 -37.21 -7.59
N GLY A 50 1.22 -38.08 -7.42
CA GLY A 50 1.31 -39.36 -8.12
C GLY A 50 0.68 -40.55 -7.40
N LEU A 51 0.11 -40.37 -6.21
CA LEU A 51 -0.45 -41.49 -5.43
C LEU A 51 -1.69 -42.08 -6.09
N LYS A 52 -1.73 -43.42 -6.15
CA LYS A 52 -2.87 -44.20 -6.64
C LYS A 52 -3.60 -44.86 -5.49
N LYS A 53 -4.89 -45.17 -5.72
CA LYS A 53 -5.73 -45.87 -4.73
C LYS A 53 -5.15 -47.22 -4.31
N GLY A 54 -4.56 -47.95 -5.26
CA GLY A 54 -3.95 -49.27 -5.03
C GLY A 54 -2.58 -49.25 -4.35
N ASP A 55 -1.96 -48.07 -4.15
CA ASP A 55 -0.64 -48.02 -3.53
C ASP A 55 -0.68 -48.48 -2.08
N GLY A 56 0.38 -49.18 -1.65
CA GLY A 56 0.54 -49.65 -0.29
C GLY A 56 0.55 -48.50 0.73
N LEU A 57 0.19 -48.81 1.97
CA LEU A 57 0.11 -47.82 3.04
C LEU A 57 1.46 -47.11 3.27
N GLU A 58 2.56 -47.85 3.24
CA GLU A 58 3.90 -47.29 3.44
C GLU A 58 4.24 -46.21 2.40
N VAL A 59 3.94 -46.46 1.12
CA VAL A 59 4.17 -45.52 0.01
C VAL A 59 3.34 -44.25 0.23
N LYS A 60 2.07 -44.41 0.61
CA LYS A 60 1.17 -43.28 0.91
C LYS A 60 1.67 -42.44 2.08
N VAL A 61 2.04 -43.08 3.20
CA VAL A 61 2.54 -42.37 4.39
C VAL A 61 3.83 -41.63 4.07
N ARG A 62 4.76 -42.25 3.33
CA ARG A 62 6.02 -41.62 2.93
C ARG A 62 5.78 -40.39 2.05
N ALA A 63 4.92 -40.49 1.04
CA ALA A 63 4.57 -39.39 0.17
C ALA A 63 3.87 -38.24 0.93
N LEU A 64 2.93 -38.55 1.83
CA LEU A 64 2.23 -37.55 2.63
C LEU A 64 3.15 -36.84 3.65
N LEU A 65 4.10 -37.56 4.26
CA LEU A 65 5.10 -36.95 5.14
C LEU A 65 6.09 -36.06 4.38
N ALA A 66 6.44 -36.43 3.14
CA ALA A 66 7.25 -35.59 2.27
C ALA A 66 6.47 -34.32 1.88
N GLU A 67 5.22 -34.45 1.45
CA GLU A 67 4.37 -33.32 1.09
C GLU A 67 4.13 -32.37 2.28
N ARG A 68 3.94 -32.90 3.49
CA ARG A 68 3.79 -32.07 4.69
C ARG A 68 4.99 -31.13 4.87
N ARG A 69 6.21 -31.61 4.62
CA ARG A 69 7.41 -30.76 4.65
C ARG A 69 7.43 -29.75 3.51
N GLN A 70 7.01 -30.14 2.31
CA GLN A 70 6.87 -29.22 1.18
C GLN A 70 5.89 -28.08 1.50
N ARG A 71 4.74 -28.37 2.12
CA ARG A 71 3.75 -27.35 2.49
C ARG A 71 4.30 -26.35 3.51
N ILE A 72 5.03 -26.83 4.53
CA ILE A 72 5.70 -25.95 5.52
C ILE A 72 6.71 -25.03 4.82
N GLY A 73 7.48 -25.55 3.87
CA GLY A 73 8.41 -24.73 3.08
C GLY A 73 7.67 -23.69 2.25
N TYR A 74 6.67 -24.12 1.48
CA TYR A 74 5.88 -23.25 0.61
C TYR A 74 5.18 -22.13 1.39
N GLU A 75 4.60 -22.44 2.55
CA GLU A 75 3.97 -21.45 3.44
C GLU A 75 4.98 -20.39 3.89
N ARG A 76 6.20 -20.78 4.27
CA ARG A 76 7.25 -19.81 4.63
C ARG A 76 7.66 -18.92 3.46
N HIS A 77 7.74 -19.48 2.25
CA HIS A 77 8.01 -18.69 1.03
C HIS A 77 6.87 -17.72 0.70
N LEU A 78 5.61 -18.13 0.90
CA LEU A 78 4.47 -17.24 0.72
C LEU A 78 4.45 -16.11 1.76
N VAL A 79 4.71 -16.43 3.03
CA VAL A 79 4.80 -15.43 4.10
C VAL A 79 5.91 -14.42 3.79
N SER A 80 7.09 -14.86 3.35
CA SER A 80 8.18 -13.93 3.00
C SER A 80 7.82 -13.05 1.81
N ALA A 81 7.15 -13.59 0.79
CA ALA A 81 6.69 -12.83 -0.37
C ALA A 81 5.67 -11.73 0.03
N VAL A 82 4.72 -12.07 0.89
CA VAL A 82 3.72 -11.12 1.41
C VAL A 82 4.38 -10.04 2.27
N THR A 83 5.28 -10.42 3.17
CA THR A 83 6.03 -9.46 4.01
C THR A 83 6.82 -8.48 3.15
N ALA A 84 7.51 -8.96 2.11
CA ALA A 84 8.25 -8.10 1.18
C ALA A 84 7.33 -7.11 0.43
N CYS A 85 6.10 -7.52 0.09
CA CYS A 85 5.11 -6.59 -0.48
C CYS A 85 4.72 -5.48 0.51
N HIS A 86 4.60 -5.79 1.80
CA HIS A 86 4.26 -4.80 2.82
C HIS A 86 5.41 -3.80 3.07
N GLU A 87 6.66 -4.27 3.10
CA GLU A 87 7.83 -3.41 3.35
C GLU A 87 8.16 -2.48 2.17
N THR A 88 8.00 -2.95 0.93
CA THR A 88 8.22 -2.12 -0.27
C THR A 88 7.19 -1.00 -0.40
N GLY A 89 5.97 -1.20 0.11
CA GLY A 89 4.97 -0.14 0.26
C GLY A 89 5.37 0.92 1.29
N ALA A 90 6.05 0.54 2.38
CA ALA A 90 6.51 1.47 3.41
C ALA A 90 7.72 2.31 2.96
N ALA A 91 8.60 1.75 2.12
CA ALA A 91 9.78 2.45 1.62
C ALA A 91 9.47 3.61 0.65
N THR A 92 8.29 3.63 0.04
CA THR A 92 7.87 4.68 -0.90
C THR A 92 7.12 5.83 -0.23
N GLY A 93 6.72 5.70 1.04
CA GLY A 93 6.04 6.72 1.84
C GLY A 93 6.96 7.54 2.75
N LYS A 94 8.28 7.41 2.64
CA LYS A 94 9.25 8.20 3.41
C LYS A 94 9.91 9.24 2.50
N SER A 95 9.12 10.23 2.09
CA SER A 95 9.63 11.47 1.50
C SER A 95 10.37 12.24 2.61
N ARG A 96 11.60 12.63 2.30
CA ARG A 96 12.48 13.44 3.17
C ARG A 96 12.04 14.89 3.14
#